data_AF-A0A2V8TYG0-F1
#
_entry.id   AF-A0A2V8TYG0-F1
#
_cell.length_a   1.000
_cell.length_b   1.000
_cell.length_c   1.000
_cell.angle_alpha   90.00
_cell.angle_beta   90.00
_cell.angle_gamma   90.00
#
_symmetry.space_group_name_H-M   'P 1'
#
loop_
_entity.id
_entity.type
_entity.pdbx_description
1 polymer ?
#
loop_
_entity_poly.entity_id
_entity_poly.type
_entity_poly.pdbx_seq_one_letter_code
_entity_poly.pdbx_strand_id
1 'polypeptide(L)'
;DSLARQRFLLLLFAIFAGLALLLACVGIYGVLAYLTSRRVPEIGVRMALGAGAGDVVWLVLRQSLGMIFAGVGVGITAAWGAGRVMERLVEGMRPTGPSAFAIMIPVLVVAALFASFVPARRASRVDPITALRQE
;
A
#
# COMPACT_ATOMS: atom_id res chain seq x y z
N ASP A 1 37.26 -6.97 7.94
CA ASP A 1 36.65 -5.68 7.53
C ASP A 1 35.52 -5.75 6.51
N SER A 2 35.66 -6.50 5.41
CA SER A 2 34.61 -6.60 4.36
C SER A 2 33.25 -7.10 4.89
N LEU A 3 33.23 -8.14 5.73
CA LEU A 3 32.01 -8.71 6.31
C LEU A 3 31.29 -7.75 7.28
N ALA A 4 32.05 -6.96 8.05
CA ALA A 4 31.48 -5.97 8.97
C ALA A 4 30.85 -4.81 8.19
N ARG A 5 31.53 -4.31 7.16
CA ARG A 5 30.99 -3.28 6.25
C ARG A 5 29.75 -3.77 5.51
N GLN A 6 29.75 -5.02 5.05
CA GLN A 6 28.61 -5.62 4.35
C GLN A 6 27.40 -5.78 5.28
N ARG A 7 27.59 -6.27 6.51
CA ARG A 7 26.53 -6.32 7.53
C ARG A 7 25.98 -4.94 7.86
N PHE A 8 26.84 -3.94 8.03
CA PHE A 8 26.42 -2.56 8.31
C PHE A 8 25.56 -1.98 7.18
N LEU A 9 26.00 -2.14 5.93
CA LEU A 9 25.23 -1.69 4.75
C LEU A 9 23.88 -2.40 4.64
N LEU A 10 23.85 -3.73 4.87
CA LEU A 10 22.59 -4.49 4.87
C LEU A 10 21.63 -4.00 5.96
N LEU A 11 22.14 -3.70 7.16
CA LEU A 11 21.34 -3.16 8.26
C LEU A 11 20.77 -1.79 7.93
N LEU A 12 21.59 -0.91 7.34
CA LEU A 12 21.18 0.42 6.92
C LEU A 12 20.09 0.35 5.84
N PHE A 13 20.27 -0.50 4.83
CA PHE A 13 19.25 -0.74 3.81
C PHE A 13 17.97 -1.34 4.38
N ALA A 14 18.08 -2.27 5.34
CA ALA A 14 16.92 -2.84 6.01
C ALA A 14 16.12 -1.79 6.78
N ILE A 15 16.80 -0.87 7.49
CA ILE A 15 16.14 0.23 8.21
C ILE A 15 15.46 1.18 7.23
N PHE A 16 16.14 1.60 6.16
CA PHE A 16 15.54 2.49 5.14
C PHE A 16 14.34 1.83 4.45
N ALA A 17 14.44 0.56 4.09
CA ALA A 17 13.33 -0.20 3.52
C ALA A 17 12.16 -0.28 4.50
N GLY A 18 12.42 -0.52 5.79
CA GLY A 18 11.40 -0.54 6.83
C GLY A 18 10.70 0.81 6.99
N LEU A 19 11.45 1.92 7.01
CA LEU A 19 10.89 3.28 7.08
C LEU A 19 10.07 3.63 5.85
N ALA A 20 10.56 3.30 4.65
CA ALA A 20 9.84 3.52 3.40
C ALA A 20 8.52 2.74 3.38
N LEU A 21 8.53 1.49 3.86
CA LEU A 21 7.34 0.67 4.00
C LEU A 21 6.33 1.29 4.97
N LEU A 22 6.80 1.76 6.13
CA LEU A 22 5.99 2.45 7.13
C LEU A 22 5.33 3.70 6.55
N LEU A 23 6.11 4.53 5.85
CA LEU A 23 5.62 5.75 5.21
C LEU A 23 4.58 5.46 4.13
N ALA A 24 4.80 4.41 3.32
CA ALA A 24 3.82 3.95 2.34
C ALA A 24 2.51 3.50 3.02
N CYS A 25 2.59 2.76 4.13
CA CYS A 25 1.42 2.35 4.90
C CYS A 25 0.63 3.56 5.43
N VAL A 26 1.32 4.57 5.97
CA VAL A 26 0.70 5.81 6.46
C VAL A 26 0.05 6.60 5.32
N GLY A 27 0.71 6.69 4.16
CA GLY A 27 0.16 7.35 2.98
C GLY A 27 -1.10 6.66 2.46
N ILE A 28 -1.08 5.33 2.32
CA ILE A 28 -2.24 4.52 1.94
C ILE A 28 -3.39 4.74 2.93
N TYR A 29 -3.10 4.71 4.24
CA TYR A 29 -4.09 4.99 5.28
C TYR A 29 -4.71 6.38 5.14
N GLY A 30 -3.89 7.43 4.97
CA GLY A 30 -4.35 8.80 4.84
C GLY A 30 -5.23 9.01 3.60
N VAL A 31 -4.81 8.48 2.44
CA VAL A 31 -5.60 8.55 1.20
C VAL A 31 -6.91 7.79 1.33
N LEU A 32 -6.90 6.57 1.89
CA LEU A 32 -8.14 5.80 2.10
C LEU A 32 -9.09 6.51 3.07
N ALA A 33 -8.59 6.94 4.23
CA ALA A 33 -9.39 7.62 5.24
C ALA A 33 -10.06 8.89 4.67
N TYR A 34 -9.32 9.65 3.86
CA TYR A 34 -9.84 10.82 3.16
C TYR A 34 -10.94 10.47 2.14
N LEU A 35 -10.70 9.46 1.31
CA LEU A 35 -11.66 9.03 0.28
C LEU A 35 -12.94 8.44 0.89
N THR A 36 -12.83 7.68 1.99
CA THR A 36 -13.99 7.17 2.71
C THR A 36 -14.79 8.29 3.37
N SER A 37 -14.12 9.30 3.93
CA SER A 37 -14.79 10.46 4.55
C SER A 37 -15.56 11.30 3.53
N ARG A 38 -15.05 11.44 2.30
CA ARG A 38 -15.76 12.16 1.22
C ARG A 38 -16.94 11.40 0.59
N ARG A 39 -17.06 10.08 0.80
CA ARG A 39 -18.15 9.24 0.25
C ARG A 39 -19.21 8.84 1.29
N VAL A 40 -19.13 9.39 2.50
CA VAL A 40 -20.09 9.16 3.60
C VAL A 40 -21.56 9.35 3.16
N PRO A 41 -21.94 10.32 2.32
CA PRO A 41 -23.35 10.51 1.92
C PRO A 41 -23.91 9.34 1.09
N GLU A 42 -23.15 8.82 0.12
CA GLU A 42 -23.58 7.69 -0.72
C GLU A 42 -23.65 6.37 0.06
N ILE A 43 -22.70 6.20 1.00
CA ILE A 43 -22.64 5.05 1.90
C ILE A 43 -23.84 5.08 2.89
N GLY A 44 -24.19 6.26 3.38
CA GLY A 44 -25.35 6.47 4.25
C GLY A 44 -26.68 6.12 3.56
N VAL A 45 -26.86 6.53 2.30
CA VAL A 45 -28.06 6.17 1.50
C VAL A 45 -28.14 4.66 1.25
N ARG A 46 -27.01 3.99 0.94
CA ARG A 46 -26.99 2.53 0.75
C ARG A 46 -27.28 1.76 2.04
N MET A 47 -26.75 2.19 3.18
CA MET A 47 -27.07 1.57 4.46
C MET A 47 -28.53 1.81 4.88
N ALA A 48 -29.09 2.99 4.58
CA ALA A 48 -30.51 3.28 4.80
C ALA A 48 -31.43 2.39 3.93
N LEU A 49 -30.95 1.93 2.77
CA LEU A 49 -31.63 0.96 1.90
C LEU A 49 -31.36 -0.51 2.30
N GLY A 50 -30.64 -0.77 3.39
CA GLY A 50 -30.41 -2.11 3.95
C GLY A 50 -29.08 -2.77 3.58
N ALA A 51 -28.13 -2.05 2.96
CA ALA A 51 -26.79 -2.60 2.70
C ALA A 51 -26.03 -2.85 4.02
N GLY A 52 -25.44 -4.04 4.15
CA GLY A 52 -24.75 -4.43 5.38
C GLY A 52 -23.37 -3.78 5.52
N ALA A 53 -22.85 -3.70 6.74
CA ALA A 53 -21.49 -3.19 7.01
C ALA A 53 -20.39 -3.92 6.21
N GLY A 54 -20.64 -5.17 5.80
CA GLY A 54 -19.76 -5.95 4.92
C GLY A 54 -19.65 -5.41 3.48
N ASP A 55 -20.72 -4.82 2.93
CA ASP A 55 -20.72 -4.25 1.58
C ASP A 55 -19.85 -3.00 1.50
N VAL A 56 -19.83 -2.20 2.59
CA VAL A 56 -18.97 -1.03 2.72
C VAL A 56 -17.50 -1.42 2.83
N VAL A 57 -17.19 -2.45 3.62
CA VAL A 57 -15.82 -3.02 3.70
C VAL A 57 -15.36 -3.49 2.32
N TRP A 58 -16.22 -4.22 1.61
CA TRP A 58 -15.90 -4.77 0.28
C TRP A 58 -15.67 -3.67 -0.76
N LEU A 59 -16.47 -2.61 -0.74
CA LEU A 59 -16.31 -1.45 -1.62
C LEU A 59 -14.93 -0.78 -1.42
N VAL A 60 -14.55 -0.53 -0.17
CA VAL A 60 -13.27 0.11 0.19
C VAL A 60 -12.09 -0.82 -0.15
N LEU A 61 -12.21 -2.12 0.12
CA LEU A 61 -11.21 -3.11 -0.29
C LEU A 61 -11.03 -3.15 -1.81
N ARG A 62 -12.12 -3.15 -2.58
CA ARG A 62 -12.05 -3.21 -4.05
C ARG A 62 -11.42 -1.96 -4.65
N GLN A 63 -11.72 -0.78 -4.09
CA GLN A 63 -11.10 0.47 -4.52
C GLN A 63 -9.61 0.52 -4.16
N SER A 64 -9.23 0.05 -2.97
CA SER A 64 -7.83 -0.01 -2.57
C SER A 64 -7.04 -1.02 -3.39
N LEU A 65 -7.62 -2.18 -3.75
CA LEU A 65 -7.01 -3.13 -4.68
C LEU A 65 -6.63 -2.45 -6.00
N GLY A 66 -7.51 -1.63 -6.58
CA GLY A 66 -7.20 -0.88 -7.81
C GLY A 66 -5.98 0.04 -7.67
N MET A 67 -5.88 0.80 -6.57
CA MET A 67 -4.69 1.64 -6.31
C MET A 67 -3.43 0.82 -6.07
N ILE A 68 -3.54 -0.30 -5.33
CA ILE A 68 -2.42 -1.19 -5.05
C ILE A 68 -1.88 -1.77 -6.36
N PHE A 69 -2.73 -2.30 -7.24
CA PHE A 69 -2.31 -2.85 -8.52
C PHE A 69 -1.70 -1.79 -9.44
N ALA A 70 -2.28 -0.59 -9.50
CA ALA A 70 -1.72 0.51 -10.28
C ALA A 70 -0.33 0.91 -9.75
N GLY A 71 -0.19 1.08 -8.43
CA GLY A 71 1.07 1.41 -7.79
C GLY A 71 2.14 0.33 -7.98
N VAL A 72 1.77 -0.95 -7.84
CA VAL A 72 2.66 -2.09 -8.09
C VAL A 72 3.10 -2.12 -9.56
N GLY A 73 2.18 -1.92 -10.50
CA GLY A 73 2.49 -1.89 -11.94
C GLY A 73 3.49 -0.78 -12.28
N VAL A 74 3.24 0.44 -11.80
CA VAL A 74 4.15 1.59 -11.98
C VAL A 74 5.49 1.34 -11.29
N GLY A 75 5.50 0.76 -10.09
CA GLY A 75 6.71 0.44 -9.35
C GLY A 75 7.58 -0.58 -10.08
N ILE A 76 6.98 -1.63 -10.65
CA ILE A 76 7.70 -2.66 -11.40
C ILE A 76 8.32 -2.06 -12.66
N THR A 77 7.58 -1.26 -13.43
CA THR A 77 8.09 -0.65 -14.67
C THR A 77 9.22 0.34 -14.37
N ALA A 78 9.07 1.18 -13.34
CA ALA A 78 10.11 2.10 -12.89
C ALA A 78 11.37 1.36 -12.39
N ALA A 79 11.21 0.32 -11.57
CA ALA A 79 12.31 -0.48 -11.05
C ALA A 79 13.09 -1.20 -12.16
N TRP A 80 12.37 -1.75 -13.15
CA TRP A 80 13.00 -2.40 -14.29
C TRP A 80 13.76 -1.40 -15.18
N GLY A 81 13.18 -0.22 -15.41
CA GLY A 81 13.85 0.88 -16.12
C GLY A 81 15.12 1.35 -15.42
N ALA A 82 15.04 1.60 -14.10
CA ALA A 82 16.19 2.01 -13.29
C ALA A 82 17.29 0.94 -13.26
N GLY A 83 16.91 -0.35 -13.16
CA GLY A 83 17.85 -1.47 -13.21
C GLY A 83 18.65 -1.50 -14.50
N ARG A 84 18.00 -1.28 -15.65
CA ARG A 84 18.68 -1.18 -16.95
C ARG A 84 19.62 0.01 -17.06
N VAL A 85 19.28 1.15 -16.46
CA VAL A 85 20.16 2.32 -16.46
C VAL A 85 21.41 2.04 -15.62
N MET A 86 21.24 1.42 -14.46
CA MET A 86 22.37 1.07 -13.57
C MET A 86 23.30 0.03 -14.19
N GLU A 87 22.77 -0.96 -14.91
CA GLU A 87 23.56 -1.93 -15.68
C GLU A 87 24.51 -1.24 -16.68
N ARG A 88 24.10 -0.09 -17.25
CA ARG A 88 24.94 0.68 -18.18
C ARG A 88 25.97 1.57 -17.49
N LEU A 89 25.73 1.96 -16.24
CA LEU A 89 26.59 2.89 -15.49
C LEU A 89 27.62 2.18 -14.61
N VAL A 90 27.34 0.93 -14.22
CA VAL A 90 28.18 0.16 -13.29
C VAL A 90 28.59 -1.16 -13.95
N GLU A 91 29.84 -1.20 -14.42
CA GLU A 91 30.42 -2.44 -14.96
C GLU A 91 30.39 -3.56 -13.90
N GLY A 92 29.86 -4.73 -14.30
CA GLY A 92 29.77 -5.92 -13.45
C GLY A 92 28.49 -6.02 -12.59
N MET A 93 27.57 -5.05 -12.67
CA MET A 93 26.28 -5.16 -11.98
C MET A 93 25.36 -6.14 -12.74
N ARG A 94 25.09 -7.30 -12.13
CA ARG A 94 24.09 -8.24 -12.67
C ARG A 94 22.69 -7.64 -12.53
N PRO A 95 21.85 -7.68 -13.57
CA PRO A 95 20.48 -7.18 -13.49
C PRO A 95 19.72 -7.90 -12.38
N THR A 96 18.87 -7.15 -11.67
CA THR A 96 18.02 -7.64 -10.58
C THR A 96 17.24 -8.86 -11.06
N GLY A 97 17.59 -10.03 -10.53
CA GLY A 97 17.07 -11.30 -11.04
C GLY A 97 15.55 -11.44 -10.83
N PRO A 98 14.86 -12.28 -11.64
CA PRO A 98 13.43 -12.53 -11.49
C PRO A 98 13.01 -12.96 -10.07
N SER A 99 13.92 -13.63 -9.35
CA SER A 99 13.72 -14.07 -7.96
C SER A 99 13.55 -12.92 -6.96
N ALA A 100 14.22 -11.78 -7.16
CA ALA A 100 14.09 -10.63 -6.27
C ALA A 100 12.70 -9.98 -6.42
N PHE A 101 12.21 -9.83 -7.66
CA PHE A 101 10.85 -9.37 -7.92
C PHE A 101 9.80 -10.35 -7.38
N ALA A 102 10.04 -11.65 -7.54
CA ALA A 102 9.15 -12.69 -7.04
C ALA A 102 8.94 -12.66 -5.51
N ILE A 103 9.92 -12.17 -4.74
CA ILE A 103 9.83 -12.00 -3.29
C ILE A 103 9.30 -10.61 -2.92
N MET A 104 9.80 -9.56 -3.57
CA MET A 104 9.49 -8.17 -3.20
C MET A 104 8.03 -7.79 -3.50
N ILE A 105 7.48 -8.23 -4.64
CA ILE A 105 6.10 -7.95 -5.04
C ILE A 105 5.09 -8.48 -4.01
N PRO A 106 5.10 -9.78 -3.62
CA PRO A 106 4.14 -10.28 -2.64
C PRO A 106 4.33 -9.65 -1.27
N VAL A 107 5.57 -9.35 -0.83
CA VAL A 107 5.80 -8.64 0.43
C VAL A 107 5.13 -7.26 0.42
N LEU A 108 5.29 -6.49 -0.67
CA LEU A 108 4.65 -5.18 -0.81
C LEU A 108 3.12 -5.30 -0.87
N VAL A 109 2.59 -6.28 -1.60
CA VAL A 109 1.14 -6.52 -1.68
C VAL A 109 0.57 -6.89 -0.30
N VAL A 110 1.21 -7.81 0.42
CA VAL A 110 0.79 -8.20 1.78
C VAL A 110 0.85 -7.02 2.72
N ALA A 111 1.93 -6.25 2.71
CA ALA A 111 2.05 -5.05 3.55
C ALA A 111 0.97 -4.01 3.22
N ALA A 112 0.71 -3.76 1.94
CA ALA A 112 -0.33 -2.83 1.51
C ALA A 112 -1.74 -3.30 1.92
N LEU A 113 -2.02 -4.60 1.83
CA LEU A 113 -3.27 -5.20 2.29
C LEU A 113 -3.42 -5.08 3.82
N PHE A 114 -2.36 -5.35 4.58
CA PHE A 114 -2.37 -5.15 6.04
C PHE A 114 -2.61 -3.69 6.41
N ALA A 115 -1.94 -2.76 5.71
CA ALA A 115 -2.09 -1.33 5.91
C ALA A 115 -3.50 -0.82 5.55
N SER A 116 -4.11 -1.37 4.49
CA SER A 116 -5.47 -1.01 4.06
C SER A 116 -6.56 -1.70 4.89
N PHE A 117 -6.24 -2.77 5.61
CA PHE A 117 -7.19 -3.47 6.49
C PHE A 117 -7.62 -2.63 7.69
N VAL A 118 -6.69 -1.88 8.30
CA VAL A 118 -6.98 -0.99 9.44
C VAL A 118 -8.00 0.12 9.09
N PRO A 119 -7.83 0.93 8.02
CA PRO A 119 -8.81 1.93 7.62
C PRO A 119 -10.11 1.30 7.10
N ALA A 120 -10.06 0.14 6.44
CA ALA A 120 -11.28 -0.58 6.03
C ALA A 120 -12.13 -1.02 7.24
N ARG A 121 -11.48 -1.55 8.29
CA ARG A 121 -12.15 -1.87 9.57
C ARG A 121 -12.63 -0.64 10.32
N ARG A 122 -11.92 0.49 10.20
CA ARG A 122 -12.37 1.77 10.78
C ARG A 122 -13.59 2.29 10.06
N ALA A 123 -13.60 2.30 8.72
CA ALA A 123 -14.73 2.73 7.90
C ALA A 123 -16.00 1.91 8.17
N SER A 124 -15.88 0.61 8.41
CA SER A 124 -17.00 -0.26 8.78
C SER A 124 -17.51 -0.09 10.20
N ARG A 125 -16.73 0.59 11.07
CA ARG A 125 -17.09 0.93 12.45
C ARG A 125 -17.47 2.40 12.60
N VAL A 126 -17.47 3.19 11.53
CA VAL A 126 -18.04 4.53 11.56
C VAL A 126 -19.54 4.36 11.72
N ASP A 127 -20.02 4.75 12.90
CA ASP A 127 -21.39 4.57 13.34
C ASP A 127 -22.30 5.51 12.53
N PRO A 128 -23.23 5.00 11.69
CA PRO A 128 -24.07 5.80 10.78
C PRO A 128 -24.86 6.90 11.50
N ILE A 129 -25.14 6.73 12.79
CA ILE A 129 -25.86 7.71 13.61
C ILE A 129 -25.04 8.99 13.83
N THR A 130 -23.71 8.94 13.82
CA THR A 130 -22.86 10.15 13.93
C THR A 130 -22.71 10.89 12.60
N ALA A 131 -22.87 10.21 11.47
CA ALA A 131 -22.81 10.81 10.14
C ALA A 131 -24.06 11.66 9.81
N LEU A 132 -25.22 11.34 10.40
CA LEU A 132 -26.46 12.11 10.23
C LEU A 132 -26.59 13.31 11.16
N ARG A 133 -25.71 13.47 12.16
CA ARG A 133 -25.80 14.55 13.17
C ARG A 133 -24.97 15.79 12.83
N GLN A 134 -24.43 15.86 11.61
CA GLN A 134 -23.73 17.04 11.08
C GLN A 134 -24.57 17.83 10.06
N GLU A 135 -25.85 17.49 9.87
CA GLU A 135 -26.87 18.43 9.40
C GLU A 135 -27.62 18.99 10.61
#